data_AF-A0A497KD15-F1
#
_entry.id   AF-A0A497KD15-F1
#
_cell.length_a   1.000
_cell.length_b   1.000
_cell.length_c   1.000
_cell.angle_alpha   90.00
_cell.angle_beta   90.00
_cell.angle_gamma   90.00
#
_symmetry.space_group_name_H-M   'P 1'
#
loop_
_entity.id
_entity.type
_entity.pdbx_description
1 polymer ?
#
loop_
_entity_poly.entity_id
_entity_poly.type
_entity_poly.pdbx_seq_one_letter_code
_entity_poly.pdbx_strand_id
1 'polypeptide(L)'
;MASTKYTIRDYHGRGFGVTGYVDIKAGHPMTLLNVDSTLSKILAVEDWVKRIEDGIHCRVIIHMNVDGDVERLPNLIVGSQHISMTYRYWLNALRETGKLLNLEVMHL
;
A
#
# COMPACT_ATOMS: atom_id res chain seq x y z
N MET A 1 -12.82 -1.91 -0.55
CA MET A 1 -11.69 -2.04 -1.50
C MET A 1 -11.91 -3.16 -2.51
N ALA A 2 -12.40 -4.31 -2.06
CA ALA A 2 -12.78 -5.44 -2.91
C ALA A 2 -13.72 -5.06 -4.08
N SER A 3 -13.47 -5.61 -5.28
CA SER A 3 -14.37 -5.56 -6.43
C SER A 3 -15.17 -6.86 -6.63
N THR A 4 -14.75 -7.95 -5.99
CA THR A 4 -15.39 -9.26 -6.04
C THR A 4 -15.66 -9.80 -4.63
N LYS A 5 -16.33 -10.97 -4.55
CA LYS A 5 -16.45 -11.70 -3.28
C LYS A 5 -15.09 -12.30 -2.92
N TYR A 6 -14.82 -12.37 -1.61
CA TYR A 6 -13.64 -13.07 -1.12
C TYR A 6 -13.67 -14.54 -1.51
N THR A 7 -12.55 -15.02 -2.03
CA THR A 7 -12.33 -16.43 -2.33
C THR A 7 -11.31 -16.98 -1.35
N ILE A 8 -11.54 -18.17 -0.82
CA ILE A 8 -10.59 -18.84 0.07
C ILE A 8 -9.67 -19.72 -0.78
N ARG A 9 -8.36 -19.62 -0.52
CA ARG A 9 -7.31 -20.39 -1.20
C ARG A 9 -6.52 -21.20 -0.19
N ASP A 10 -5.97 -22.32 -0.63
CA ASP A 10 -4.98 -23.07 0.15
C ASP A 10 -3.73 -22.22 0.39
N TYR A 11 -3.27 -22.19 1.63
CA TYR A 11 -2.09 -21.44 2.03
C TYR A 11 -0.84 -22.08 1.43
N HIS A 12 -0.23 -21.39 0.47
CA HIS A 12 0.98 -21.82 -0.24
C HIS A 12 0.90 -23.22 -0.88
N GLY A 13 -0.30 -23.74 -1.13
CA GLY A 13 -0.49 -25.08 -1.71
C GLY A 13 -0.05 -26.22 -0.78
N ARG A 14 -0.04 -25.99 0.54
CA ARG A 14 0.52 -26.92 1.52
C ARG A 14 -0.49 -27.86 2.15
N GLY A 15 -1.79 -27.68 1.87
CA GLY A 15 -2.85 -28.47 2.51
C GLY A 15 -3.02 -28.20 4.02
N PHE A 16 -2.39 -27.15 4.56
CA PHE A 16 -2.62 -26.68 5.92
C PHE A 16 -2.83 -25.16 5.94
N GLY A 17 -3.94 -24.73 6.56
CA GLY A 17 -4.33 -23.33 6.61
C GLY A 17 -4.95 -22.82 5.30
N VAL A 18 -5.48 -21.59 5.36
CA VAL A 18 -6.13 -20.95 4.21
C VAL A 18 -5.79 -19.46 4.17
N THR A 19 -5.88 -18.84 2.99
CA THR A 19 -5.72 -17.39 2.81
C THR A 19 -6.82 -16.84 1.93
N GLY A 20 -7.32 -15.66 2.29
CA GLY A 20 -8.30 -14.92 1.50
C GLY A 20 -7.64 -14.27 0.28
N TYR A 21 -8.32 -14.40 -0.86
CA TYR A 21 -8.05 -13.66 -2.08
C TYR A 21 -9.25 -12.78 -2.40
N VAL A 22 -8.98 -11.60 -2.95
CA VAL A 22 -10.01 -10.76 -3.54
C VAL A 22 -9.41 -9.88 -4.62
N ASP A 23 -10.19 -9.62 -5.66
CA ASP A 23 -9.84 -8.58 -6.61
C ASP A 23 -10.03 -7.21 -5.96
N ILE A 24 -9.13 -6.28 -6.28
CA ILE A 24 -9.34 -4.86 -6.02
C ILE A 24 -9.52 -4.13 -7.35
N LYS A 25 -10.06 -2.91 -7.34
CA LYS A 25 -10.38 -2.17 -8.56
C LYS A 25 -9.11 -1.56 -9.15
N ALA A 26 -8.76 -1.96 -10.37
CA ALA A 26 -7.74 -1.27 -11.17
C ALA A 26 -8.23 0.12 -11.62
N GLY A 27 -7.30 0.98 -12.03
CA GLY A 27 -7.57 2.35 -12.48
C GLY A 27 -8.11 3.28 -11.38
N HIS A 28 -8.04 2.86 -10.12
CA HIS A 28 -8.48 3.68 -8.99
C HIS A 28 -7.28 4.32 -8.30
N PRO A 29 -7.42 5.57 -7.82
CA PRO A 29 -6.38 6.22 -7.04
C PRO A 29 -6.14 5.48 -5.73
N MET A 30 -4.90 5.50 -5.27
CA MET A 30 -4.37 4.76 -4.14
C MET A 30 -3.28 5.56 -3.44
N THR A 31 -3.24 5.46 -2.12
CA THR A 31 -2.15 5.96 -1.29
C THR A 31 -1.53 4.81 -0.50
N LEU A 32 -0.20 4.72 -0.54
CA LEU A 32 0.62 3.92 0.33
C LEU A 32 1.18 4.82 1.45
N LEU A 33 1.13 4.33 2.68
CA LEU A 33 1.61 5.04 3.87
C LEU A 33 2.57 4.15 4.64
N ASN A 34 3.75 4.69 4.93
CA ASN A 34 4.74 4.08 5.81
C ASN A 34 5.08 5.07 6.93
N VAL A 35 5.14 4.59 8.16
CA VAL A 35 5.26 5.43 9.36
C VAL A 35 6.49 4.99 10.14
N ASP A 36 7.32 5.95 10.52
CA ASP A 36 8.46 5.70 11.39
C ASP A 36 8.01 5.35 12.82
N SER A 37 8.76 4.46 13.46
CA SER A 37 8.51 3.99 14.82
C SER A 37 8.54 5.09 15.89
N THR A 38 9.25 6.19 15.65
CA THR A 38 9.28 7.32 16.60
C THR A 38 8.08 8.25 16.43
N LEU A 39 7.22 7.99 15.44
CA LEU A 39 6.12 8.86 15.05
C LEU A 39 6.62 10.29 14.78
N SER A 40 7.75 10.43 14.10
CA SER A 40 8.29 11.73 13.67
C SER A 40 8.23 11.92 12.16
N LYS A 41 8.15 10.83 11.38
CA LYS A 41 8.14 10.86 9.92
C LYS A 41 7.11 9.90 9.35
N ILE A 42 6.52 10.29 8.23
CA ILE A 42 5.73 9.42 7.38
C ILE A 42 6.18 9.58 5.92
N LEU A 43 6.20 8.47 5.19
CA LEU A 43 6.29 8.45 3.74
C LEU A 43 4.90 8.18 3.16
N ALA A 44 4.45 9.04 2.26
CA ALA A 44 3.25 8.85 1.46
C ALA A 44 3.62 8.72 -0.02
N VAL A 45 3.11 7.68 -0.68
CA VAL A 45 3.24 7.50 -2.13
C VAL A 45 1.84 7.34 -2.69
N GLU A 46 1.45 8.18 -3.63
CA GLU A 46 0.08 8.18 -4.14
C GLU A 46 0.04 8.28 -5.66
N ASP A 47 -0.79 7.42 -6.27
CA ASP A 47 -1.01 7.32 -7.70
C ASP A 47 -2.12 6.25 -7.96
N TRP A 48 -2.19 5.57 -9.10
CA TRP A 48 -3.27 4.61 -9.41
C TRP A 48 -2.87 3.12 -9.37
N VAL A 49 -3.85 2.28 -9.02
CA VAL A 49 -3.73 0.82 -9.14
C VAL A 49 -3.65 0.43 -10.61
N LYS A 50 -2.50 -0.12 -11.03
CA LYS A 50 -2.27 -0.59 -12.40
C LYS A 50 -2.95 -1.94 -12.66
N ARG A 51 -2.70 -2.93 -11.80
CA ARG A 51 -3.30 -4.27 -11.89
C ARG A 51 -3.14 -5.06 -10.59
N ILE A 52 -3.80 -6.20 -10.51
CA ILE A 52 -3.82 -7.12 -9.38
C ILE A 52 -3.50 -8.52 -9.89
N GLU A 53 -2.75 -9.29 -9.13
CA GLU A 53 -2.39 -10.68 -9.45
C GLU A 53 -2.67 -11.59 -8.23
N ASP A 54 -3.24 -12.78 -8.48
CA ASP A 54 -3.34 -13.87 -7.50
C ASP A 54 -2.07 -14.72 -7.58
N GLY A 55 -1.18 -14.57 -6.60
CA GLY A 55 0.06 -15.36 -6.50
C GLY A 55 -0.06 -16.52 -5.51
N ILE A 56 0.80 -17.54 -5.64
CA ILE A 56 0.81 -18.69 -4.73
C ILE A 56 1.27 -18.30 -3.32
N HIS A 57 2.32 -17.48 -3.22
CA HIS A 57 2.90 -17.04 -1.94
C HIS A 57 2.27 -15.75 -1.42
N CYS A 58 2.05 -14.79 -2.31
CA CYS A 58 1.34 -13.55 -2.05
C CYS A 58 0.01 -13.61 -2.78
N ARG A 59 -1.09 -13.79 -2.05
CA ARG A 59 -2.41 -13.94 -2.68
C ARG A 59 -2.91 -12.66 -3.31
N VAL A 60 -2.61 -11.52 -2.71
CA VAL A 60 -2.98 -10.22 -3.25
C VAL A 60 -1.70 -9.47 -3.58
N ILE A 61 -1.32 -9.49 -4.86
CA ILE A 61 -0.19 -8.70 -5.38
C ILE A 61 -0.77 -7.51 -6.11
N ILE A 62 -0.42 -6.31 -5.67
CA ILE A 62 -0.96 -5.06 -6.22
C ILE A 62 0.18 -4.34 -6.91
N HIS A 63 -0.01 -4.08 -8.19
CA HIS A 63 0.92 -3.27 -8.98
C HIS A 63 0.38 -1.84 -9.00
N MET A 64 1.20 -0.92 -8.52
CA MET A 64 0.95 0.52 -8.57
C MET A 64 1.70 1.11 -9.76
N ASN A 65 1.07 2.01 -10.51
CA ASN A 65 1.84 2.98 -11.29
C ASN A 65 2.17 4.13 -10.35
N VAL A 66 3.38 4.69 -10.39
CA VAL A 66 3.74 5.85 -9.58
C VAL A 66 4.40 6.88 -10.50
N ASP A 67 3.92 8.12 -10.47
CA ASP A 67 4.60 9.27 -11.07
C ASP A 67 5.74 9.71 -10.15
N GLY A 68 6.97 9.74 -10.67
CA GLY A 68 8.18 10.03 -9.90
C GLY A 68 9.29 9.00 -10.06
N ASP A 69 10.39 9.22 -9.35
CA ASP A 69 11.58 8.36 -9.41
C ASP A 69 11.45 7.17 -8.44
N VAL A 70 10.83 6.10 -8.92
CA VAL A 70 10.58 4.87 -8.16
C VAL A 70 11.88 4.23 -7.64
N GLU A 71 13.03 4.46 -8.29
CA GLU A 71 14.32 3.91 -7.84
C GLU A 71 14.76 4.51 -6.49
N ARG A 72 14.24 5.69 -6.13
CA ARG A 72 14.51 6.32 -4.83
C ARG A 72 13.68 5.74 -3.70
N LEU A 73 12.57 5.05 -4.00
CA LEU A 73 11.62 4.58 -3.00
C LEU A 73 12.25 3.74 -1.87
N PRO A 74 13.17 2.79 -2.13
CA PRO A 74 13.81 2.02 -1.07
C PRO A 74 14.57 2.88 -0.05
N ASN A 75 15.12 4.02 -0.48
CA ASN A 75 15.87 4.95 0.37
C ASN A 75 14.96 5.93 1.13
N LEU A 76 13.67 6.00 0.77
CA LEU A 76 12.68 6.88 1.39
C LEU A 76 11.81 6.18 2.44
N ILE A 77 11.79 4.84 2.46
CA ILE A 77 11.04 4.07 3.45
C ILE A 77 11.58 4.41 4.84
N VAL A 78 10.69 4.85 5.73
CA VAL A 78 11.04 5.36 7.07
C VAL A 78 10.74 4.37 8.20
N GLY A 79 9.93 3.35 7.94
CA GLY A 79 9.50 2.35 8.91
C GLY A 79 9.86 0.93 8.48
N SER A 80 9.08 -0.04 8.97
CA SER A 80 9.23 -1.43 8.55
C SER A 80 8.78 -1.67 7.10
N GLN A 81 8.99 -2.88 6.61
CA GLN A 81 8.44 -3.39 5.35
C GLN A 81 6.89 -3.42 5.30
N HIS A 82 6.19 -3.18 6.42
CA HIS A 82 4.74 -3.07 6.42
C HIS A 82 4.30 -1.66 6.02
N ILE A 83 3.46 -1.62 4.99
CA ILE A 83 2.94 -0.39 4.39
C ILE A 83 1.42 -0.49 4.39
N SER A 84 0.76 0.57 4.86
CA SER A 84 -0.69 0.66 4.81
C SER A 84 -1.13 1.18 3.44
N MET A 85 -2.20 0.60 2.90
CA MET A 85 -2.74 0.98 1.61
C MET A 85 -4.20 1.40 1.77
N THR A 86 -4.59 2.49 1.13
CA THR A 86 -5.98 2.95 1.03
C THR A 86 -6.27 3.48 -0.36
N TYR A 87 -7.55 3.52 -0.74
CA TYR A 87 -7.96 4.21 -1.97
C TYR A 87 -8.02 5.72 -1.79
N ARG A 88 -7.93 6.42 -2.91
CA ARG A 88 -7.89 7.88 -3.08
C ARG A 88 -6.51 8.47 -2.82
N TYR A 89 -6.38 9.73 -3.22
CA TYR A 89 -5.25 10.60 -2.93
C TYR A 89 -5.43 11.19 -1.54
N TRP A 90 -4.50 10.89 -0.63
CA TRP A 90 -4.54 11.31 0.78
C TRP A 90 -3.37 12.21 1.17
N LEU A 91 -2.40 12.48 0.30
CA LEU A 91 -1.22 13.27 0.66
C LEU A 91 -1.57 14.63 1.27
N ASN A 92 -2.57 15.33 0.73
CA ASN A 92 -2.99 16.63 1.27
C ASN A 92 -3.50 16.51 2.72
N ALA A 93 -4.36 15.52 3.00
CA ALA A 93 -4.84 15.27 4.35
C ALA A 93 -3.71 14.82 5.29
N LEU A 94 -2.78 14.01 4.80
CA LEU A 94 -1.59 13.58 5.54
C LEU A 94 -0.66 14.75 5.83
N ARG A 95 -0.49 15.71 4.91
CA ARG A 95 0.27 16.95 5.12
C ARG A 95 -0.35 17.82 6.21
N GLU A 96 -1.66 18.01 6.21
CA GLU A 96 -2.35 18.74 7.28
C GLU A 96 -2.24 18.01 8.63
N THR A 97 -2.37 16.68 8.62
CA THR A 97 -2.17 15.85 9.81
C THR A 97 -0.75 15.98 10.35
N GLY A 98 0.26 16.00 9.47
CA GLY A 98 1.65 16.17 9.85
C GLY A 98 1.92 17.52 10.49
N LYS A 99 1.29 18.61 10.01
CA LYS A 99 1.37 19.91 10.68
C LYS A 99 0.78 19.88 12.09
N LEU A 100 -0.36 19.22 12.27
CA LEU A 100 -1.05 19.13 13.56
C LEU A 100 -0.30 18.25 14.57
N LEU A 101 0.30 17.17 14.10
CA LEU A 101 0.94 16.15 14.94
C LEU A 101 2.47 16.27 14.98
N ASN A 102 3.03 17.31 14.35
CA ASN A 102 4.47 17.51 14.21
C ASN A 102 5.19 16.30 13.56
N LEU A 103 4.61 15.79 12.47
CA LEU A 103 5.18 14.73 11.63
C LEU A 103 5.76 15.31 10.34
N GLU A 104 6.98 14.93 10.01
CA GLU A 104 7.58 15.17 8.69
C GLU A 104 6.87 14.29 7.66
N VAL A 105 6.26 14.91 6.64
CA VAL A 105 5.58 14.19 5.56
C VAL A 105 6.44 14.17 4.31
N MET A 106 7.07 13.03 4.06
CA MET A 106 7.83 12.74 2.86
C MET A 106 6.89 12.23 1.77
N HIS A 107 7.19 12.54 0.50
CA HIS A 107 6.45 12.04 -0.65
C HIS A 107 7.40 11.79 -1.83
N LEU A 108 6.98 10.89 -2.72
CA LEU A 108 7.62 10.71 -4.03
C LEU A 108 7.12 11.76 -5.02
#